data_AF-A0A3D4JMT6-F1
#
_entry.id   AF-A0A3D4JMT6-F1
#
_cell.length_a   1.000
_cell.length_b   1.000
_cell.length_c   1.000
_cell.angle_alpha   90.00
_cell.angle_beta   90.00
_cell.angle_gamma   90.00
#
_symmetry.space_group_name_H-M   'P 1'
#
loop_
_entity.id
_entity.type
_entity.pdbx_description
1 polymer ?
#
loop_
_entity_poly.entity_id
_entity_poly.type
_entity_poly.pdbx_seq_one_letter_code
_entity_poly.pdbx_strand_id
1 'polypeptide(L)'
;DKIEREVETGRAKAVWAVSNGGVAEGIAKMCFGNRFGFEFEKKLSEKTLFTPCYGSFIVEINGRPAYDENVIGHVTENYSIKSADYEISLEKLQNVWESRLEPVFPCRIKTSDEKPEAYTYYAKEKITPAVKIAKPRVLIPVFPGTNCEYDTAKAFENAGAVTETIVIRNLSASDIEESVREVESVIKQSQIIMIPGGFSGGDEPDGSAKFITAFFRNPRIKDAVHELIKNRDGLMLGICNGFQALLKLGLVPYGEITDMTDDSPTLTFNTIARHQSMMVRTRIASNQSPWLSACEVGRIHTVPISHGEGRFIASPELIEQLAVNGQIATQYVDLSGKPSMDIRYNPNTSAAAIEGITSPDGRIFGKMGHSERKGEDIGKNVKGNKNQFIFESGVKYFTD
;
A
#
# COMPACT_ATOMS: atom_id res chain seq x y z
N ASP A 1 28.68 17.97 10.91
CA ASP A 1 28.99 19.41 10.85
C ASP A 1 28.94 20.00 9.44
N LYS A 2 30.00 19.94 8.61
CA LYS A 2 29.99 20.62 7.28
C LYS A 2 28.84 20.13 6.40
N ILE A 3 28.73 18.81 6.19
CA ILE A 3 27.68 18.22 5.33
C ILE A 3 26.27 18.52 5.83
N GLU A 4 26.04 18.46 7.15
CA GLU A 4 24.75 18.78 7.74
C GLU A 4 24.35 20.24 7.46
N ARG A 5 25.28 21.19 7.63
CA ARG A 5 25.05 22.60 7.29
C ARG A 5 24.73 22.79 5.80
N GLU A 6 25.40 22.06 4.91
CA GLU A 6 25.12 22.11 3.47
C GLU A 6 23.71 21.57 3.15
N VAL A 7 23.25 20.56 3.89
CA VAL A 7 21.88 20.02 3.77
C VAL A 7 20.85 21.01 4.33
N GLU A 8 21.09 21.56 5.53
CA GLU A 8 20.22 22.52 6.20
C GLU A 8 20.02 23.81 5.39
N THR A 9 21.09 24.28 4.74
CA THR A 9 21.05 25.48 3.90
C THR A 9 20.45 25.22 2.50
N GLY A 10 20.16 23.95 2.17
CA GLY A 10 19.69 23.54 0.85
C GLY A 10 20.76 23.65 -0.26
N ARG A 11 22.03 23.86 0.11
CA ARG A 11 23.14 23.88 -0.84
C ARG A 11 23.46 22.47 -1.35
N ALA A 12 23.35 21.43 -0.52
CA ALA A 12 23.45 20.04 -0.96
C ALA A 12 22.10 19.54 -1.50
N LYS A 13 22.07 19.13 -2.78
CA LYS A 13 20.91 18.50 -3.42
C LYS A 13 20.85 16.99 -3.18
N ALA A 14 22.01 16.34 -3.22
CA ALA A 14 22.16 14.92 -2.97
C ALA A 14 23.51 14.66 -2.31
N VAL A 15 23.56 13.69 -1.41
CA VAL A 15 24.77 13.31 -0.69
C VAL A 15 24.89 11.79 -0.72
N TRP A 16 26.08 11.28 -1.05
CA TRP A 16 26.40 9.86 -1.03
C TRP A 16 27.65 9.62 -0.20
N ALA A 17 27.55 8.75 0.81
CA ALA A 17 28.71 8.31 1.59
C ALA A 17 29.50 7.27 0.78
N VAL A 18 30.78 7.53 0.56
CA VAL A 18 31.64 6.63 -0.21
C VAL A 18 31.90 5.34 0.58
N SER A 19 31.67 4.20 -0.07
CA SER A 19 31.81 2.86 0.48
C SER A 19 32.89 2.05 -0.25
N ASN A 20 32.78 0.72 -0.24
CA ASN A 20 33.81 -0.19 -0.74
C ASN A 20 34.13 -0.05 -2.24
N GLY A 21 33.18 0.37 -3.08
CA GLY A 21 33.42 0.58 -4.51
C GLY A 21 33.94 1.98 -4.86
N GLY A 22 34.32 2.78 -3.86
CA GLY A 22 34.92 4.08 -4.05
C GLY A 22 33.98 5.12 -4.68
N VAL A 23 34.58 6.16 -5.26
CA VAL A 23 33.85 7.28 -5.89
C VAL A 23 33.05 6.81 -7.10
N ALA A 24 33.58 5.84 -7.86
CA ALA A 24 32.91 5.31 -9.04
C ALA A 24 31.56 4.64 -8.71
N GLU A 25 31.51 3.81 -7.67
CA GLU A 25 30.25 3.21 -7.20
C GLU A 25 29.25 4.28 -6.76
N GLY A 26 29.73 5.28 -6.01
CA GLY A 26 28.88 6.37 -5.54
C GLY A 26 28.24 7.17 -6.67
N ILE A 27 29.02 7.60 -7.67
CA ILE A 27 28.51 8.30 -8.86
C ILE A 27 27.48 7.44 -9.58
N ALA A 28 27.81 6.17 -9.86
CA ALA A 28 26.90 5.27 -10.58
C ALA A 28 25.56 5.11 -9.84
N LYS A 29 25.58 4.89 -8.52
CA LYS A 29 24.36 4.72 -7.72
C LYS A 29 23.54 6.00 -7.59
N MET A 30 24.19 7.17 -7.47
CA MET A 30 23.50 8.45 -7.50
C MET A 30 22.75 8.65 -8.83
N CYS A 31 23.38 8.32 -9.95
CA CYS A 31 22.78 8.37 -11.28
C CYS A 31 21.60 7.38 -11.45
N PHE A 32 21.71 6.15 -10.92
CA PHE A 32 20.63 5.15 -11.03
C PHE A 32 19.31 5.63 -10.42
N GLY A 33 19.39 6.37 -9.31
CA GLY A 33 18.21 6.79 -8.56
C GLY A 33 17.38 7.88 -9.26
N ASN A 34 18.02 8.77 -10.02
CA ASN A 34 17.38 9.96 -10.61
C ASN A 34 17.34 9.95 -12.14
N ARG A 35 17.97 8.96 -12.78
CA ARG A 35 18.08 8.82 -14.25
C ARG A 35 18.85 9.96 -14.94
N PHE A 36 19.70 10.68 -14.22
CA PHE A 36 20.65 11.64 -14.78
C PHE A 36 22.02 10.99 -15.04
N GLY A 37 22.82 11.62 -15.88
CA GLY A 37 24.21 11.26 -16.12
C GLY A 37 25.20 12.09 -15.31
N PHE A 38 26.47 11.83 -15.58
CA PHE A 38 27.58 12.52 -14.93
C PHE A 38 28.76 12.66 -15.90
N GLU A 39 29.35 13.85 -15.98
CA GLU A 39 30.55 14.12 -16.78
C GLU A 39 31.69 14.59 -15.88
N PHE A 40 32.82 13.87 -15.92
CA PHE A 40 34.04 14.23 -15.19
C PHE A 40 34.66 15.50 -15.78
N GLU A 41 35.01 16.45 -14.92
CA GLU A 41 35.73 17.67 -15.33
C GLU A 41 37.22 17.39 -15.57
N LYS A 42 37.77 16.43 -14.81
CA LYS A 42 39.16 15.98 -14.93
C LYS A 42 39.22 14.47 -14.84
N LYS A 43 40.19 13.88 -15.56
CA LYS A 43 40.48 12.46 -15.47
C LYS A 43 40.96 12.12 -14.06
N LEU A 44 40.19 11.31 -13.34
CA LEU A 44 40.60 10.77 -12.04
C LEU A 44 41.41 9.48 -12.25
N SER A 45 42.37 9.24 -11.35
CA SER A 45 43.13 7.99 -11.36
C SER A 45 42.25 6.80 -10.96
N GLU A 46 42.57 5.60 -11.43
CA GLU A 46 41.88 4.37 -11.00
C GLU A 46 41.92 4.20 -9.48
N LYS A 47 43.06 4.54 -8.85
CA LYS A 47 43.19 4.54 -7.39
C LYS A 47 42.16 5.48 -6.75
N THR A 48 41.97 6.69 -7.27
CA THR A 48 40.98 7.63 -6.74
C THR A 48 39.54 7.14 -6.96
N LEU A 49 39.26 6.51 -8.09
CA LEU A 49 37.92 6.05 -8.46
C LEU A 49 37.46 4.83 -7.65
N PHE A 50 38.35 3.87 -7.42
CA PHE A 50 37.97 2.53 -6.92
C PHE A 50 38.52 2.21 -5.53
N THR A 51 39.34 3.07 -4.92
CA THR A 51 39.77 2.84 -3.53
C THR A 51 38.61 3.16 -2.57
N PRO A 52 38.29 2.26 -1.63
CA PRO A 52 37.36 2.57 -0.54
C PRO A 52 37.80 3.82 0.22
N CYS A 53 36.87 4.75 0.46
CA CYS A 53 37.17 6.01 1.15
C CYS A 53 36.11 6.31 2.20
N TYR A 54 36.08 5.49 3.26
CA TYR A 54 35.12 5.62 4.35
C TYR A 54 35.24 7.01 5.02
N GLY A 55 34.10 7.61 5.32
CA GLY A 55 34.03 8.97 5.87
C GLY A 55 34.11 10.09 4.83
N SER A 56 34.27 9.75 3.54
CA SER A 56 34.16 10.72 2.45
C SER A 56 32.74 10.77 1.87
N PHE A 57 32.38 11.93 1.32
CA PHE A 57 31.07 12.18 0.74
C PHE A 57 31.21 12.71 -0.68
N ILE A 58 30.35 12.22 -1.57
CA ILE A 58 30.07 12.85 -2.85
C ILE A 58 28.85 13.74 -2.63
N VAL A 59 28.98 15.03 -2.96
CA VAL A 59 27.92 16.02 -2.73
C VAL A 59 27.57 16.66 -4.06
N GLU A 60 26.33 16.50 -4.50
CA GLU A 60 25.76 17.33 -5.56
C GLU A 60 25.34 18.66 -4.93
N ILE A 61 25.92 19.76 -5.40
CA ILE A 61 25.63 21.11 -4.88
C ILE A 61 24.76 21.93 -5.82
N ASN A 62 23.96 22.82 -5.24
CA ASN A 62 23.30 23.90 -5.95
C ASN A 62 24.17 25.17 -5.93
N GLY A 63 24.43 25.76 -7.10
CA GLY A 63 25.26 26.95 -7.23
C GLY A 63 26.73 26.66 -7.53
N ARG A 64 27.61 27.59 -7.20
CA ARG A 64 29.04 27.49 -7.52
C ARG A 64 29.82 26.78 -6.41
N PRO A 65 30.83 25.97 -6.76
CA PRO A 65 31.74 25.38 -5.77
C PRO A 65 32.54 26.49 -5.09
N ALA A 66 32.86 26.27 -3.81
CA ALA A 66 33.83 27.10 -3.10
C ALA A 66 35.25 26.78 -3.60
N TYR A 67 36.20 27.70 -3.38
CA TYR A 67 37.57 27.57 -3.90
C TYR A 67 38.33 26.34 -3.35
N ASP A 68 38.00 25.91 -2.14
CA ASP A 68 38.61 24.77 -1.45
C ASP A 68 37.90 23.43 -1.73
N GLU A 69 36.83 23.43 -2.53
CA GLU A 69 36.07 22.22 -2.82
C GLU A 69 36.65 21.45 -4.01
N ASN A 70 36.89 20.15 -3.83
CA ASN A 70 37.39 19.28 -4.89
C ASN A 70 36.26 18.92 -5.86
N VAL A 71 36.11 19.71 -6.91
CA VAL A 71 35.18 19.41 -8.01
C VAL A 71 35.73 18.24 -8.83
N ILE A 72 34.88 17.22 -8.99
CA ILE A 72 35.19 16.01 -9.76
C ILE A 72 34.42 15.94 -11.10
N GLY A 73 33.33 16.69 -11.24
CA GLY A 73 32.50 16.72 -12.44
C GLY A 73 31.14 17.37 -12.21
N HIS A 74 30.24 17.21 -13.19
CA HIS A 74 28.91 17.81 -13.20
C HIS A 74 27.84 16.81 -13.64
N VAL A 75 26.61 17.03 -13.17
CA VAL A 75 25.43 16.23 -13.55
C VAL A 75 24.97 16.61 -14.96
N THR A 76 24.56 15.62 -15.76
CA THR A 76 24.11 15.81 -17.14
C THR A 76 22.73 15.19 -17.37
N GLU A 77 22.03 15.61 -18.43
CA GLU A 77 20.73 15.02 -18.80
C GLU A 77 20.86 13.66 -19.52
N ASN A 78 21.99 13.42 -20.20
CA ASN A 78 22.24 12.17 -20.91
C ASN A 78 22.48 11.05 -19.91
N TYR A 79 21.80 9.90 -20.05
CA TYR A 79 21.96 8.76 -19.13
C TYR A 79 23.24 7.96 -19.39
N SER A 80 24.39 8.63 -19.25
CA SER A 80 25.73 8.08 -19.36
C SER A 80 26.70 8.71 -18.35
N ILE A 81 27.79 7.99 -18.05
CA ILE A 81 28.94 8.54 -17.36
C ILE A 81 30.02 8.83 -18.39
N LYS A 82 30.43 10.08 -18.50
CA LYS A 82 31.41 10.54 -19.49
C LYS A 82 32.69 11.05 -18.82
N SER A 83 33.82 10.72 -19.41
CA SER A 83 35.14 11.24 -19.09
C SER A 83 35.83 11.66 -20.39
N ALA A 84 37.04 12.23 -20.30
CA ALA A 84 37.79 12.67 -21.48
C ALA A 84 38.03 11.53 -22.50
N ASP A 85 38.20 10.29 -22.02
CA ASP A 85 38.63 9.16 -22.84
C ASP A 85 37.54 8.10 -23.08
N TYR A 86 36.39 8.20 -22.40
CA TYR A 86 35.36 7.18 -22.46
C TYR A 86 33.96 7.72 -22.14
N GLU A 87 32.96 6.98 -22.63
CA GLU A 87 31.57 7.14 -22.24
C GLU A 87 30.97 5.77 -21.91
N ILE A 88 30.34 5.65 -20.75
CA ILE A 88 29.72 4.41 -20.26
C ILE A 88 28.22 4.64 -20.19
N SER A 89 27.45 3.77 -20.87
CA SER A 89 26.00 3.76 -20.74
C SER A 89 25.58 3.36 -19.32
N LEU A 90 24.83 4.23 -18.65
CA LEU A 90 24.28 3.94 -17.32
C LEU A 90 23.20 2.87 -17.37
N GLU A 91 22.48 2.74 -18.48
CA GLU A 91 21.51 1.65 -18.67
C GLU A 91 22.20 0.29 -18.63
N LYS A 92 23.32 0.12 -19.35
CA LYS A 92 24.10 -1.12 -19.29
C LYS A 92 24.64 -1.38 -17.89
N LEU A 93 25.16 -0.35 -17.23
CA LEU A 93 25.73 -0.48 -15.88
C LEU A 93 24.67 -0.83 -14.84
N GLN A 94 23.50 -0.19 -14.90
CA GLN A 94 22.36 -0.49 -14.05
C GLN A 94 21.87 -1.91 -14.27
N ASN A 95 21.75 -2.36 -15.53
CA ASN A 95 21.35 -3.73 -15.84
C ASN A 95 22.32 -4.74 -15.24
N VAL A 96 23.64 -4.51 -15.33
CA VAL A 96 24.64 -5.39 -14.68
C VAL A 96 24.47 -5.39 -13.16
N TRP A 97 24.26 -4.23 -12.55
CA TRP A 97 24.08 -4.09 -11.11
C TRP A 97 22.83 -4.82 -10.60
N GLU A 98 21.69 -4.60 -11.25
CA GLU A 98 20.40 -5.23 -10.89
C GLU A 98 20.42 -6.74 -11.17
N SER A 99 21.01 -7.18 -12.29
CA SER A 99 21.03 -8.60 -12.67
C SER A 99 21.87 -9.48 -11.74
N ARG A 100 22.72 -8.89 -10.88
CA ARG A 100 23.60 -9.67 -10.01
C ARG A 100 22.83 -10.48 -8.97
N LEU A 101 21.76 -9.91 -8.43
CA LEU A 101 20.94 -10.56 -7.39
C LEU A 101 19.63 -11.13 -7.94
N GLU A 102 19.21 -10.75 -9.14
CA GLU A 102 17.97 -11.21 -9.76
C GLU A 102 17.80 -12.75 -9.79
N PRO A 103 18.83 -13.58 -10.08
CA PRO A 103 18.69 -15.05 -10.05
C PRO A 103 18.43 -15.64 -8.66
N VAL A 104 18.75 -14.91 -7.59
CA VAL A 104 18.62 -15.37 -6.18
C VAL A 104 17.42 -14.72 -5.50
N PHE A 105 17.20 -13.44 -5.76
CA PHE A 105 16.12 -12.61 -5.24
C PHE A 105 15.35 -11.99 -6.41
N PRO A 106 14.52 -12.78 -7.12
CA PRO A 106 13.78 -12.27 -8.26
C PRO A 106 12.86 -11.14 -7.82
N CYS A 107 13.02 -9.99 -8.46
CA CYS A 107 12.17 -8.81 -8.34
C CYS A 107 11.36 -8.59 -9.62
N ARG A 108 11.75 -9.23 -10.71
CA ARG A 108 11.17 -9.16 -12.05
C ARG A 108 10.82 -10.56 -12.50
N ILE A 109 9.55 -10.91 -12.38
CA ILE A 109 9.02 -12.13 -13.00
C ILE A 109 8.41 -11.79 -14.35
N LYS A 110 8.38 -12.77 -15.25
CA LYS A 110 7.62 -12.64 -16.50
C LYS A 110 6.13 -12.49 -16.15
N THR A 111 5.54 -11.39 -16.55
CA THR A 111 4.10 -11.13 -16.42
C THR A 111 3.42 -11.16 -17.78
N SER A 112 2.09 -11.07 -17.77
CA SER A 112 1.30 -10.93 -19.01
C SER A 112 1.50 -9.55 -19.62
N ASP A 113 1.52 -9.47 -20.95
CA ASP A 113 1.44 -8.22 -21.73
C ASP A 113 -0.01 -7.73 -21.89
N GLU A 114 -0.97 -8.46 -21.33
CA GLU A 114 -2.36 -8.05 -21.25
C GLU A 114 -2.48 -6.68 -20.58
N LYS A 115 -3.36 -5.86 -21.16
CA LYS A 115 -3.71 -4.54 -20.65
C LYS A 115 -5.08 -4.67 -20.00
N PRO A 116 -5.16 -4.74 -18.67
CA PRO A 116 -6.44 -4.80 -17.98
C PRO A 116 -7.32 -3.61 -18.37
N GLU A 117 -8.63 -3.82 -18.34
CA GLU A 117 -9.57 -2.73 -18.56
C GLU A 117 -9.49 -1.69 -17.43
N ALA A 118 -9.63 -0.44 -17.83
CA ALA A 118 -9.77 0.67 -16.90
C ALA A 118 -11.24 0.85 -16.47
N TYR A 119 -11.77 -0.10 -15.70
CA TYR A 119 -13.12 -0.03 -15.13
C TYR A 119 -13.42 1.32 -14.46
N THR A 120 -14.58 1.86 -14.79
CA THR A 120 -15.01 3.20 -14.37
C THR A 120 -16.48 3.14 -14.00
N TYR A 121 -16.81 3.44 -12.76
CA TYR A 121 -18.18 3.52 -12.29
C TYR A 121 -18.38 4.82 -11.49
N TYR A 122 -19.34 5.62 -11.92
CA TYR A 122 -19.73 6.84 -11.21
C TYR A 122 -20.96 6.55 -10.36
N ALA A 123 -20.88 6.89 -9.07
CA ALA A 123 -22.02 6.85 -8.16
C ALA A 123 -23.20 7.61 -8.76
N LYS A 124 -24.34 6.94 -8.92
CA LYS A 124 -25.57 7.57 -9.43
C LYS A 124 -26.22 8.46 -8.38
N GLU A 125 -26.11 8.05 -7.12
CA GLU A 125 -26.69 8.74 -5.97
C GLU A 125 -25.74 8.66 -4.78
N LYS A 126 -25.80 9.67 -3.90
CA LYS A 126 -25.01 9.67 -2.67
C LYS A 126 -25.77 8.88 -1.60
N ILE A 127 -25.19 7.78 -1.14
CA ILE A 127 -25.75 6.99 -0.03
C ILE A 127 -25.65 7.82 1.24
N THR A 128 -26.77 7.96 1.95
CA THR A 128 -26.86 8.62 3.26
C THR A 128 -27.40 7.61 4.29
N PRO A 129 -26.95 7.65 5.55
CA PRO A 129 -27.44 6.74 6.57
C PRO A 129 -28.84 7.15 7.03
N ALA A 130 -29.61 6.19 7.52
CA ALA A 130 -30.84 6.48 8.24
C ALA A 130 -30.59 7.19 9.58
N VAL A 131 -29.40 7.02 10.16
CA VAL A 131 -29.04 7.55 11.49
C VAL A 131 -27.85 8.50 11.40
N LYS A 132 -28.02 9.71 11.95
CA LYS A 132 -26.94 10.70 12.09
C LYS A 132 -26.32 10.66 13.48
N ILE A 133 -25.00 10.59 13.55
CA ILE A 133 -24.22 10.48 14.79
C ILE A 133 -23.03 11.41 14.70
N ALA A 134 -22.95 12.38 15.61
CA ALA A 134 -21.92 13.42 15.61
C ALA A 134 -20.48 12.88 15.75
N LYS A 135 -20.30 11.75 16.45
CA LYS A 135 -19.02 11.07 16.61
C LYS A 135 -19.24 9.56 16.51
N PRO A 136 -19.16 8.96 15.30
CA PRO A 136 -19.37 7.54 15.14
C PRO A 136 -18.33 6.74 15.92
N ARG A 137 -18.77 5.65 16.54
CA ARG A 137 -17.89 4.70 17.24
C ARG A 137 -17.36 3.65 16.27
N VAL A 138 -16.05 3.41 16.34
CA VAL A 138 -15.32 2.47 15.49
C VAL A 138 -14.75 1.36 16.36
N LEU A 139 -15.24 0.14 16.19
CA LEU A 139 -14.63 -1.04 16.77
C LEU A 139 -13.41 -1.47 15.94
N ILE A 140 -12.28 -1.67 16.60
CA ILE A 140 -11.05 -2.22 16.02
C ILE A 140 -10.66 -3.48 16.81
N PRO A 141 -11.03 -4.70 16.37
CA PRO A 141 -10.59 -5.92 17.01
C PRO A 141 -9.11 -6.19 16.66
N VAL A 142 -8.30 -6.48 17.68
CA VAL A 142 -6.86 -6.71 17.56
C VAL A 142 -6.58 -8.16 17.88
N PHE A 143 -6.20 -8.90 16.85
CA PHE A 143 -5.84 -10.30 17.00
C PHE A 143 -4.33 -10.41 17.28
N PRO A 144 -3.87 -11.43 18.01
CA PRO A 144 -2.47 -11.79 18.06
C PRO A 144 -1.84 -11.84 16.65
N GLY A 145 -0.87 -10.95 16.40
CA GLY A 145 -0.20 -10.78 15.10
C GLY A 145 -0.72 -9.62 14.25
N THR A 146 -1.84 -8.99 14.61
CA THR A 146 -2.23 -7.66 14.10
C THR A 146 -1.15 -6.64 14.42
N ASN A 147 -0.87 -5.70 13.50
CA ASN A 147 0.21 -4.71 13.67
C ASN A 147 -0.05 -3.34 13.03
N CYS A 148 -1.29 -3.06 12.64
CA CYS A 148 -1.71 -1.81 11.99
C CYS A 148 -2.80 -1.07 12.77
N GLU A 149 -3.15 -1.54 13.97
CA GLU A 149 -4.24 -1.06 14.80
C GLU A 149 -4.04 0.38 15.27
N TYR A 150 -2.82 0.77 15.64
CA TYR A 150 -2.51 2.12 16.10
C TYR A 150 -2.61 3.15 14.99
N ASP A 151 -2.05 2.86 13.81
CA ASP A 151 -2.15 3.73 12.64
C ASP A 151 -3.60 3.90 12.20
N THR A 152 -4.36 2.80 12.24
CA THR A 152 -5.79 2.76 11.93
C THR A 152 -6.60 3.60 12.91
N ALA A 153 -6.39 3.40 14.23
CA ALA A 153 -7.09 4.15 15.26
C ALA A 153 -6.83 5.66 15.11
N LYS A 154 -5.55 6.04 14.98
CA LYS A 154 -5.14 7.43 14.76
C LYS A 154 -5.77 8.03 13.51
N ALA A 155 -5.88 7.27 12.41
CA ALA A 155 -6.51 7.76 11.19
C ALA A 155 -8.01 8.06 11.37
N PHE A 156 -8.74 7.21 12.09
CA PHE A 156 -10.16 7.43 12.42
C PHE A 156 -10.37 8.56 13.43
N GLU A 157 -9.54 8.65 14.46
CA GLU A 157 -9.59 9.73 15.47
C GLU A 157 -9.33 11.09 14.82
N ASN A 158 -8.34 11.19 13.92
CA ASN A 158 -8.08 12.39 13.14
C ASN A 158 -9.25 12.77 12.23
N ALA A 159 -10.03 11.78 11.76
CA ALA A 159 -11.24 12.00 10.99
C ALA A 159 -12.46 12.40 11.86
N GLY A 160 -12.34 12.36 13.20
CA GLY A 160 -13.37 12.79 14.15
C GLY A 160 -14.18 11.65 14.79
N ALA A 161 -13.79 10.38 14.57
CA ALA A 161 -14.44 9.23 15.18
C ALA A 161 -13.96 8.99 16.62
N VAL A 162 -14.65 8.11 17.34
CA VAL A 162 -14.16 7.55 18.61
C VAL A 162 -13.83 6.08 18.38
N THR A 163 -12.57 5.70 18.56
CA THR A 163 -12.11 4.32 18.34
C THR A 163 -12.09 3.53 19.64
N GLU A 164 -12.50 2.27 19.56
CA GLU A 164 -12.46 1.32 20.64
C GLU A 164 -11.70 0.06 20.17
N THR A 165 -10.50 -0.10 20.71
CA THR A 165 -9.59 -1.19 20.36
C THR A 165 -9.75 -2.33 21.37
N ILE A 166 -10.05 -3.55 20.89
CA ILE A 166 -10.26 -4.72 21.75
C ILE A 166 -9.25 -5.79 21.40
N VAL A 167 -8.41 -6.17 22.36
CA VAL A 167 -7.45 -7.27 22.17
C VAL A 167 -8.18 -8.61 22.33
N ILE A 168 -8.14 -9.43 21.30
CA ILE A 168 -8.76 -10.75 21.28
C ILE A 168 -7.87 -11.71 22.07
N ARG A 169 -8.35 -12.12 23.24
CA ARG A 169 -7.67 -13.06 24.12
C ARG A 169 -7.98 -14.48 23.65
N ASN A 170 -6.94 -15.30 23.51
CA ASN A 170 -7.05 -16.64 22.92
C ASN A 170 -6.18 -17.70 23.60
N LEU A 171 -5.74 -17.47 24.84
CA LEU A 171 -4.92 -18.44 25.59
C LEU A 171 -5.72 -19.62 26.14
N SER A 172 -7.03 -19.42 26.37
CA SER A 172 -7.95 -20.46 26.83
C SER A 172 -9.33 -20.33 26.17
N ALA A 173 -10.16 -21.37 26.28
CA ALA A 173 -11.53 -21.34 25.77
C ALA A 173 -12.38 -20.24 26.45
N SER A 174 -12.18 -20.02 27.76
CA SER A 174 -12.84 -18.94 28.51
C SER A 174 -12.41 -17.56 28.01
N ASP A 175 -11.13 -17.36 27.66
CA ASP A 175 -10.64 -16.09 27.12
C ASP A 175 -11.28 -15.75 25.77
N ILE A 176 -11.46 -16.77 24.93
CA ILE A 176 -12.15 -16.61 23.63
C ILE A 176 -13.61 -16.25 23.87
N GLU A 177 -14.29 -16.94 24.79
CA GLU A 177 -15.69 -16.65 25.09
C GLU A 177 -15.89 -15.25 25.66
N GLU A 178 -14.99 -14.80 26.55
CA GLU A 178 -15.00 -13.43 27.07
C GLU A 178 -14.77 -12.41 25.96
N SER A 179 -13.80 -12.65 25.08
CA SER A 179 -13.52 -11.80 23.92
C SER A 179 -14.72 -11.71 22.97
N VAL A 180 -15.43 -12.82 22.74
CA VAL A 180 -16.66 -12.84 21.93
C VAL A 180 -17.74 -11.96 22.57
N ARG A 181 -17.96 -12.09 23.89
CA ARG A 181 -18.98 -11.29 24.61
C ARG A 181 -18.65 -9.80 24.60
N GLU A 182 -17.38 -9.46 24.81
CA GLU A 182 -16.88 -8.08 24.81
C GLU A 182 -17.06 -7.45 23.42
N VAL A 183 -16.59 -8.13 22.36
CA VAL A 183 -16.74 -7.64 20.99
C VAL A 183 -18.22 -7.51 20.58
N GLU A 184 -19.07 -8.49 20.90
CA GLU A 184 -20.50 -8.42 20.62
C GLU A 184 -21.15 -7.17 21.26
N SER A 185 -20.81 -6.89 22.52
CA SER A 185 -21.30 -5.71 23.24
C SER A 185 -20.88 -4.40 22.54
N VAL A 186 -19.63 -4.32 22.09
CA VAL A 186 -19.10 -3.12 21.43
C VAL A 186 -19.63 -2.96 20.00
N ILE A 187 -19.86 -4.04 19.25
CA ILE A 187 -20.55 -3.99 17.93
C ILE A 187 -21.94 -3.34 18.06
N LYS A 188 -22.70 -3.68 19.11
CA LYS A 188 -24.04 -3.11 19.36
C LYS A 188 -24.02 -1.59 19.59
N GLN A 189 -22.88 -1.03 19.99
CA GLN A 189 -22.70 0.40 20.26
C GLN A 189 -21.96 1.13 19.13
N SER A 190 -21.29 0.39 18.25
CA SER A 190 -20.47 0.92 17.17
C SER A 190 -21.27 1.13 15.89
N GLN A 191 -20.81 2.06 15.05
CA GLN A 191 -21.32 2.31 13.70
C GLN A 191 -20.41 1.69 12.65
N ILE A 192 -19.14 1.50 13.00
CA ILE A 192 -18.11 1.03 12.10
C ILE A 192 -17.39 -0.15 12.74
N ILE A 193 -17.15 -1.19 11.95
CA ILE A 193 -16.16 -2.22 12.28
C ILE A 193 -14.98 -2.05 11.32
N MET A 194 -13.78 -1.89 11.86
CA MET A 194 -12.55 -1.79 11.09
C MET A 194 -11.64 -2.97 11.43
N ILE A 195 -11.34 -3.82 10.45
CA ILE A 195 -10.40 -4.91 10.60
C ILE A 195 -9.02 -4.45 10.09
N PRO A 196 -8.03 -4.26 10.99
CA PRO A 196 -6.70 -3.78 10.63
C PRO A 196 -5.87 -4.83 9.91
N GLY A 197 -4.78 -4.37 9.27
CA GLY A 197 -3.76 -5.23 8.69
C GLY A 197 -2.84 -5.90 9.73
N GLY A 198 -2.03 -6.85 9.26
CA GLY A 198 -1.08 -7.59 10.07
C GLY A 198 -0.96 -9.04 9.60
N PHE A 199 -0.55 -9.92 10.52
CA PHE A 199 -0.39 -11.36 10.30
C PHE A 199 -1.15 -12.10 11.41
N SER A 200 -2.48 -11.99 11.44
CA SER A 200 -3.27 -12.60 12.52
C SER A 200 -2.99 -14.11 12.60
N GLY A 201 -2.61 -14.61 13.77
CA GLY A 201 -2.21 -16.01 13.95
C GLY A 201 -0.94 -16.40 13.19
N GLY A 202 -0.10 -15.44 12.81
CA GLY A 202 1.08 -15.67 11.96
C GLY A 202 0.75 -16.07 10.52
N ASP A 203 -0.50 -15.89 10.09
CA ASP A 203 -1.05 -16.42 8.83
C ASP A 203 -0.99 -17.97 8.72
N GLU A 204 -0.90 -18.65 9.86
CA GLU A 204 -0.86 -20.12 9.98
C GLU A 204 -2.16 -20.66 10.62
N PRO A 205 -2.52 -21.94 10.43
CA PRO A 205 -1.90 -22.94 9.56
C PRO A 205 -2.41 -22.96 8.10
N ASP A 206 -3.55 -22.32 7.79
CA ASP A 206 -4.16 -22.38 6.43
C ASP A 206 -4.26 -20.99 5.77
N GLY A 207 -3.20 -20.18 5.89
CA GLY A 207 -3.05 -18.91 5.19
C GLY A 207 -3.71 -17.71 5.88
N SER A 208 -3.57 -16.54 5.26
CA SER A 208 -3.82 -15.27 5.96
C SER A 208 -5.25 -15.08 6.47
N ALA A 209 -5.38 -14.33 7.57
CA ALA A 209 -6.65 -13.90 8.17
C ALA A 209 -7.54 -15.01 8.76
N LYS A 210 -7.12 -16.28 8.77
CA LYS A 210 -7.93 -17.42 9.24
C LYS A 210 -8.50 -17.21 10.65
N PHE A 211 -7.69 -16.68 11.57
CA PHE A 211 -8.14 -16.46 12.94
C PHE A 211 -9.28 -15.42 12.99
N ILE A 212 -9.15 -14.35 12.22
CA ILE A 212 -10.21 -13.33 12.07
C ILE A 212 -11.47 -14.00 11.52
N THR A 213 -11.36 -14.77 10.44
CA THR A 213 -12.50 -15.45 9.82
C THR A 213 -13.23 -16.38 10.80
N ALA A 214 -12.48 -17.17 11.58
CA ALA A 214 -13.05 -18.09 12.57
C ALA A 214 -13.78 -17.34 13.68
N PHE A 215 -13.22 -16.23 14.17
CA PHE A 215 -13.83 -15.40 15.19
C PHE A 215 -15.15 -14.77 14.70
N PHE A 216 -15.16 -14.21 13.49
CA PHE A 216 -16.36 -13.61 12.90
C PHE A 216 -17.43 -14.63 12.46
N ARG A 217 -17.06 -15.90 12.25
CA ARG A 217 -18.02 -17.00 12.03
C ARG A 217 -18.70 -17.50 13.31
N ASN A 218 -18.25 -17.08 14.49
CA ASN A 218 -18.98 -17.35 15.73
C ASN A 218 -20.42 -16.81 15.60
N PRO A 219 -21.47 -17.60 15.92
CA PRO A 219 -22.86 -17.18 15.73
C PRO A 219 -23.20 -15.82 16.36
N ARG A 220 -22.70 -15.54 17.57
CA ARG A 220 -22.96 -14.25 18.25
C ARG A 220 -22.36 -13.07 17.50
N ILE A 221 -21.13 -13.23 17.01
CA ILE A 221 -20.45 -12.18 16.25
C ILE A 221 -21.10 -12.02 14.88
N LYS A 222 -21.40 -13.14 14.20
CA LYS A 222 -22.10 -13.14 12.91
C LYS A 222 -23.42 -12.38 12.99
N ASP A 223 -24.26 -12.70 13.98
CA ASP A 223 -25.56 -12.06 14.18
C ASP A 223 -25.39 -10.57 14.49
N ALA A 224 -24.42 -10.20 15.33
CA ALA A 224 -24.14 -8.79 15.65
C ALA A 224 -23.64 -7.98 14.43
N VAL A 225 -22.81 -8.58 13.57
CA VAL A 225 -22.36 -7.98 12.31
C VAL A 225 -23.51 -7.84 11.33
N HIS A 226 -24.34 -8.88 11.18
CA HIS A 226 -25.52 -8.82 10.30
C HIS A 226 -26.51 -7.76 10.77
N GLU A 227 -26.74 -7.64 12.08
CA GLU A 227 -27.57 -6.59 12.65
C GLU A 227 -27.01 -5.19 12.34
N LEU A 228 -25.69 -5.00 12.52
CA LEU A 228 -25.03 -3.74 12.20
C LEU A 228 -25.20 -3.36 10.71
N ILE A 229 -24.92 -4.29 9.80
CA ILE A 229 -24.92 -4.01 8.36
C ILE A 229 -26.35 -3.95 7.79
N LYS A 230 -27.24 -4.86 8.17
CA LYS A 230 -28.57 -4.98 7.55
C LYS A 230 -29.58 -4.01 8.14
N ASN A 231 -29.50 -3.71 9.43
CA ASN A 231 -30.58 -3.00 10.15
C ASN A 231 -30.15 -1.64 10.74
N ARG A 232 -28.85 -1.33 10.78
CA ARG A 232 -28.32 -0.12 11.46
C ARG A 232 -27.46 0.78 10.56
N ASP A 233 -27.43 0.52 9.26
CA ASP A 233 -26.58 1.24 8.29
C ASP A 233 -25.10 1.30 8.66
N GLY A 234 -24.61 0.26 9.33
CA GLY A 234 -23.21 0.20 9.70
C GLY A 234 -22.29 0.08 8.50
N LEU A 235 -21.07 0.58 8.68
CA LEU A 235 -20.00 0.42 7.70
C LEU A 235 -18.96 -0.59 8.19
N MET A 236 -18.27 -1.23 7.25
CA MET A 236 -17.16 -2.11 7.59
C MET A 236 -15.99 -1.91 6.63
N LEU A 237 -14.78 -1.80 7.18
CA LEU A 237 -13.55 -1.58 6.43
C LEU A 237 -12.54 -2.68 6.77
N GLY A 238 -11.86 -3.21 5.76
CA GLY A 238 -10.79 -4.19 5.93
C GLY A 238 -9.59 -3.80 5.08
N ILE A 239 -8.43 -3.65 5.72
CA ILE A 239 -7.17 -3.30 5.03
C ILE A 239 -6.18 -4.46 5.18
N CYS A 240 -5.58 -4.87 4.07
CA CYS A 240 -4.61 -5.97 3.99
C CYS A 240 -5.18 -7.26 4.61
N ASN A 241 -4.77 -7.64 5.83
CA ASN A 241 -5.32 -8.78 6.56
C ASN A 241 -6.82 -8.67 6.82
N GLY A 242 -7.32 -7.46 7.02
CA GLY A 242 -8.75 -7.20 7.08
C GLY A 242 -9.48 -7.47 5.77
N PHE A 243 -8.90 -7.11 4.62
CA PHE A 243 -9.52 -7.41 3.32
C PHE A 243 -9.58 -8.93 3.08
N GLN A 244 -8.51 -9.65 3.40
CA GLN A 244 -8.48 -11.11 3.35
C GLN A 244 -9.60 -11.72 4.21
N ALA A 245 -9.81 -11.21 5.42
CA ALA A 245 -10.91 -11.65 6.28
C ALA A 245 -12.29 -11.36 5.65
N LEU A 246 -12.52 -10.14 5.19
CA LEU A 246 -13.81 -9.74 4.58
C LEU A 246 -14.15 -10.61 3.36
N LEU A 247 -13.16 -10.91 2.53
CA LEU A 247 -13.33 -11.74 1.33
C LEU A 247 -13.63 -13.20 1.72
N LYS A 248 -12.88 -13.78 2.66
CA LYS A 248 -13.10 -15.16 3.16
C LYS A 248 -14.41 -15.34 3.96
N LEU A 249 -14.98 -14.25 4.45
CA LEU A 249 -16.29 -14.22 5.09
C LEU A 249 -17.42 -14.06 4.06
N GLY A 250 -17.14 -13.63 2.83
CA GLY A 250 -18.15 -13.27 1.83
C GLY A 250 -18.76 -11.88 2.02
N LEU A 251 -18.35 -11.14 3.06
CA LEU A 251 -18.76 -9.75 3.30
C LEU A 251 -18.44 -8.86 2.10
N VAL A 252 -17.32 -9.14 1.43
CA VAL A 252 -17.12 -8.77 0.03
C VAL A 252 -16.94 -10.05 -0.79
N PRO A 253 -17.52 -10.15 -1.99
CA PRO A 253 -18.35 -9.17 -2.67
C PRO A 253 -19.85 -9.26 -2.34
N TYR A 254 -20.29 -10.12 -1.41
CA TYR A 254 -21.73 -10.45 -1.27
C TYR A 254 -22.49 -9.59 -0.25
N GLY A 255 -21.79 -8.87 0.64
CA GLY A 255 -22.42 -8.00 1.64
C GLY A 255 -22.86 -8.71 2.92
N GLU A 256 -22.61 -10.01 3.05
CA GLU A 256 -22.97 -10.77 4.25
C GLU A 256 -22.01 -11.94 4.52
N ILE A 257 -21.93 -12.35 5.79
CA ILE A 257 -21.17 -13.54 6.16
C ILE A 257 -21.86 -14.80 5.62
N THR A 258 -21.24 -15.43 4.63
CA THR A 258 -21.73 -16.64 3.95
C THR A 258 -20.64 -17.71 3.81
N ASP A 259 -21.04 -18.90 3.42
CA ASP A 259 -20.10 -19.96 3.06
C ASP A 259 -19.58 -19.73 1.64
N MET A 260 -18.28 -19.90 1.47
CA MET A 260 -17.61 -19.70 0.19
C MET A 260 -17.66 -20.99 -0.63
N THR A 261 -17.77 -20.84 -1.95
CA THR A 261 -17.75 -21.92 -2.93
C THR A 261 -16.45 -21.89 -3.74
N ASP A 262 -16.19 -22.91 -4.55
CA ASP A 262 -15.00 -22.95 -5.42
C ASP A 262 -14.95 -21.81 -6.46
N ASP A 263 -16.10 -21.23 -6.80
CA ASP A 263 -16.22 -20.09 -7.71
C ASP A 263 -16.09 -18.72 -7.00
N SER A 264 -15.93 -18.72 -5.67
CA SER A 264 -15.79 -17.50 -4.90
C SER A 264 -14.44 -16.81 -5.13
N PRO A 265 -14.40 -15.47 -5.11
CA PRO A 265 -13.14 -14.76 -5.24
C PRO A 265 -12.27 -14.98 -4.00
N THR A 266 -10.96 -14.94 -4.18
CA THR A 266 -10.01 -15.12 -3.08
C THR A 266 -8.77 -14.24 -3.23
N LEU A 267 -8.04 -14.12 -2.12
CA LEU A 267 -6.70 -13.56 -2.06
C LEU A 267 -5.73 -14.69 -1.76
N THR A 268 -4.70 -14.83 -2.58
CA THR A 268 -3.69 -15.90 -2.45
C THR A 268 -2.28 -15.35 -2.61
N PHE A 269 -1.30 -16.24 -2.55
CA PHE A 269 0.12 -15.94 -2.69
C PHE A 269 0.39 -15.07 -3.93
N ASN A 270 1.21 -14.04 -3.72
CA ASN A 270 1.74 -13.25 -4.82
C ASN A 270 2.46 -14.18 -5.81
N THR A 271 2.36 -13.95 -7.12
CA THR A 271 3.00 -14.82 -8.13
C THR A 271 4.53 -14.84 -8.04
N ILE A 272 5.13 -13.79 -7.46
CA ILE A 272 6.57 -13.74 -7.16
C ILE A 272 6.96 -14.62 -5.94
N ALA A 273 6.00 -15.25 -5.27
CA ALA A 273 6.16 -16.11 -4.11
C ALA A 273 6.94 -15.46 -2.95
N ARG A 274 6.82 -14.13 -2.83
CA ARG A 274 7.52 -13.32 -1.82
C ARG A 274 6.62 -12.21 -1.29
N HIS A 275 6.90 -11.81 -0.06
CA HIS A 275 6.35 -10.59 0.53
C HIS A 275 6.82 -9.36 -0.27
N GLN A 276 5.88 -8.51 -0.66
CA GLN A 276 6.15 -7.25 -1.35
C GLN A 276 5.89 -6.09 -0.40
N SER A 277 6.92 -5.25 -0.23
CA SER A 277 6.87 -4.02 0.58
C SER A 277 7.37 -2.86 -0.24
N MET A 278 6.45 -2.03 -0.74
CA MET A 278 6.77 -0.93 -1.64
C MET A 278 5.65 0.11 -1.68
N MET A 279 5.92 1.23 -2.34
CA MET A 279 4.89 2.21 -2.71
C MET A 279 4.38 1.88 -4.11
N VAL A 280 3.06 1.76 -4.24
CA VAL A 280 2.39 1.52 -5.52
C VAL A 280 1.47 2.67 -5.87
N ARG A 281 1.08 2.77 -7.14
CA ARG A 281 0.05 3.69 -7.58
C ARG A 281 -1.25 2.94 -7.76
N THR A 282 -2.32 3.46 -7.18
CA THR A 282 -3.68 2.93 -7.33
C THR A 282 -4.58 4.02 -7.86
N ARG A 283 -5.49 3.68 -8.78
CA ARG A 283 -6.56 4.59 -9.20
C ARG A 283 -7.88 4.21 -8.55
N ILE A 284 -8.74 5.21 -8.34
CA ILE A 284 -10.14 5.00 -7.98
C ILE A 284 -10.89 4.54 -9.23
N ALA A 285 -11.44 3.33 -9.21
CA ALA A 285 -12.25 2.77 -10.30
C ALA A 285 -13.75 3.04 -10.10
N SER A 286 -14.20 3.08 -8.84
CA SER A 286 -15.57 3.40 -8.47
C SER A 286 -15.61 4.31 -7.25
N ASN A 287 -16.52 5.30 -7.25
CA ASN A 287 -16.82 6.14 -6.08
C ASN A 287 -18.21 5.87 -5.50
N GLN A 288 -18.84 4.73 -5.83
CA GLN A 288 -20.15 4.33 -5.31
C GLN A 288 -20.17 4.11 -3.80
N SER A 289 -19.05 3.63 -3.24
CA SER A 289 -18.96 3.35 -1.80
C SER A 289 -18.93 4.64 -0.98
N PRO A 290 -19.63 4.72 0.17
CA PRO A 290 -19.49 5.82 1.12
C PRO A 290 -18.03 6.04 1.55
N TRP A 291 -17.23 4.98 1.61
CA TRP A 291 -15.78 5.02 1.90
C TRP A 291 -14.97 5.81 0.86
N LEU A 292 -15.49 5.99 -0.35
CA LEU A 292 -14.83 6.69 -1.46
C LEU A 292 -15.62 7.90 -1.94
N SER A 293 -16.58 8.40 -1.13
CA SER A 293 -17.47 9.50 -1.51
C SER A 293 -16.75 10.85 -1.68
N ALA A 294 -15.59 11.04 -1.05
CA ALA A 294 -14.73 12.21 -1.27
C ALA A 294 -13.67 12.01 -2.37
N CYS A 295 -13.69 10.86 -3.07
CA CYS A 295 -12.79 10.55 -4.16
C CYS A 295 -13.43 10.79 -5.54
N GLU A 296 -12.60 11.25 -6.47
CA GLU A 296 -12.94 11.33 -7.89
C GLU A 296 -12.52 10.04 -8.61
N VAL A 297 -13.39 9.53 -9.48
CA VAL A 297 -13.06 8.37 -10.33
C VAL A 297 -11.89 8.73 -11.26
N GLY A 298 -10.96 7.79 -11.43
CA GLY A 298 -9.71 7.98 -12.17
C GLY A 298 -8.59 8.66 -11.37
N ARG A 299 -8.88 9.20 -10.17
CA ARG A 299 -7.84 9.84 -9.35
C ARG A 299 -6.80 8.82 -8.89
N ILE A 300 -5.53 9.18 -9.04
CA ILE A 300 -4.40 8.31 -8.69
C ILE A 300 -3.83 8.69 -7.33
N HIS A 301 -3.57 7.67 -6.52
CA HIS A 301 -2.98 7.76 -5.20
C HIS A 301 -1.74 6.88 -5.12
N THR A 302 -0.73 7.32 -4.36
CA THR A 302 0.44 6.51 -4.03
C THR A 302 0.24 5.94 -2.63
N VAL A 303 0.12 4.63 -2.53
CA VAL A 303 -0.18 3.92 -1.27
C VAL A 303 0.89 2.87 -0.97
N PRO A 304 1.27 2.68 0.31
CA PRO A 304 2.16 1.59 0.68
C PRO A 304 1.41 0.24 0.64
N ILE A 305 2.11 -0.80 0.23
CA ILE A 305 1.69 -2.20 0.37
C ILE A 305 2.67 -2.95 1.26
N SER A 306 2.20 -4.02 1.89
CA SER A 306 3.03 -4.93 2.68
C SER A 306 2.32 -6.28 2.83
N HIS A 307 2.45 -7.17 1.85
CA HIS A 307 1.77 -8.47 1.90
C HIS A 307 2.51 -9.57 1.12
N GLY A 308 2.36 -10.82 1.57
CA GLY A 308 2.73 -12.04 0.84
C GLY A 308 1.56 -12.69 0.07
N GLU A 309 0.33 -12.46 0.53
CA GLU A 309 -0.91 -13.08 0.02
C GLU A 309 -1.92 -12.03 -0.44
N GLY A 310 -1.54 -11.16 -1.38
CA GLY A 310 -2.39 -10.05 -1.84
C GLY A 310 -3.00 -10.23 -3.22
N ARG A 311 -2.83 -11.41 -3.84
CA ARG A 311 -3.24 -11.63 -5.24
C ARG A 311 -4.72 -11.94 -5.32
N PHE A 312 -5.50 -10.98 -5.83
CA PHE A 312 -6.92 -11.18 -6.10
C PHE A 312 -7.13 -12.10 -7.31
N ILE A 313 -7.95 -13.14 -7.14
CA ILE A 313 -8.35 -14.08 -8.19
C ILE A 313 -9.86 -14.24 -8.14
N ALA A 314 -10.48 -14.24 -9.32
CA ALA A 314 -11.90 -14.45 -9.57
C ALA A 314 -12.09 -14.96 -11.00
N SER A 315 -13.23 -15.58 -11.29
CA SER A 315 -13.58 -15.92 -12.68
C SER A 315 -13.79 -14.65 -13.51
N PRO A 316 -13.55 -14.68 -14.84
CA PRO A 316 -13.84 -13.56 -15.72
C PRO A 316 -15.30 -13.08 -15.60
N GLU A 317 -16.25 -14.00 -15.47
CA GLU A 317 -17.68 -13.70 -15.32
C GLU A 317 -17.96 -12.92 -14.03
N LEU A 318 -17.31 -13.31 -12.93
CA LEU A 318 -17.44 -12.59 -11.66
C LEU A 318 -16.78 -11.20 -11.74
N ILE A 319 -15.62 -11.07 -12.39
CA ILE A 319 -14.97 -9.76 -12.57
C ILE A 319 -15.88 -8.82 -13.36
N GLU A 320 -16.50 -9.31 -14.43
CA GLU A 320 -17.46 -8.53 -15.23
C GLU A 320 -18.68 -8.13 -14.38
N GLN A 321 -19.23 -9.05 -13.59
CA GLN A 321 -20.33 -8.75 -12.68
C GLN A 321 -19.95 -7.67 -11.66
N LEU A 322 -18.75 -7.76 -11.06
CA LEU A 322 -18.24 -6.75 -10.13
C LEU A 322 -18.05 -5.38 -10.82
N ALA A 323 -17.60 -5.37 -12.07
CA ALA A 323 -17.43 -4.16 -12.86
C ALA A 323 -18.78 -3.47 -13.14
N VAL A 324 -19.76 -4.24 -13.64
CA VAL A 324 -21.13 -3.75 -13.92
C VAL A 324 -21.80 -3.21 -12.66
N ASN A 325 -21.58 -3.87 -11.52
CA ASN A 325 -22.14 -3.45 -10.24
C ASN A 325 -21.38 -2.31 -9.56
N GLY A 326 -20.28 -1.82 -10.14
CA GLY A 326 -19.45 -0.77 -9.54
C GLY A 326 -18.66 -1.20 -8.31
N GLN A 327 -18.51 -2.50 -8.08
CA GLN A 327 -17.85 -3.10 -6.91
C GLN A 327 -16.32 -3.14 -7.04
N ILE A 328 -15.76 -2.93 -8.23
CA ILE A 328 -14.31 -2.73 -8.39
C ILE A 328 -13.98 -1.30 -7.94
N ALA A 329 -13.44 -1.17 -6.73
CA ALA A 329 -13.25 0.12 -6.08
C ALA A 329 -11.92 0.76 -6.46
N THR A 330 -10.84 -0.01 -6.49
CA THR A 330 -9.48 0.46 -6.80
C THR A 330 -8.70 -0.53 -7.64
N GLN A 331 -7.81 -0.02 -8.49
CA GLN A 331 -6.92 -0.83 -9.32
C GLN A 331 -5.48 -0.31 -9.28
N TYR A 332 -4.51 -1.22 -9.29
CA TYR A 332 -3.08 -0.91 -9.48
C TYR A 332 -2.86 -0.28 -10.86
N VAL A 333 -1.98 0.72 -10.96
CA VAL A 333 -1.68 1.41 -12.21
C VAL A 333 -0.19 1.67 -12.41
N ASP A 334 0.21 1.72 -13.67
CA ASP A 334 1.56 2.07 -14.08
C ASP A 334 1.86 3.58 -13.95
N LEU A 335 3.04 4.00 -14.42
CA LEU A 335 3.45 5.40 -14.38
C LEU A 335 2.60 6.31 -15.27
N SER A 336 1.95 5.77 -16.31
CA SER A 336 1.00 6.48 -17.17
C SER A 336 -0.41 6.56 -16.58
N GLY A 337 -0.65 5.90 -15.44
CA GLY A 337 -1.94 5.86 -14.77
C GLY A 337 -2.90 4.82 -15.33
N LYS A 338 -2.41 3.88 -16.15
CA LYS A 338 -3.23 2.79 -16.71
C LYS A 338 -3.05 1.51 -15.89
N PRO A 339 -4.12 0.72 -15.67
CA PRO A 339 -3.96 -0.57 -15.02
C PRO A 339 -3.01 -1.48 -15.82
N SER A 340 -2.25 -2.28 -15.09
CA SER A 340 -1.11 -3.02 -15.66
C SER A 340 -0.99 -4.39 -14.99
N MET A 341 -0.57 -5.39 -15.77
CA MET A 341 -0.17 -6.70 -15.23
C MET A 341 1.32 -6.78 -14.92
N ASP A 342 2.10 -5.73 -15.19
CA ASP A 342 3.52 -5.67 -14.88
C ASP A 342 3.76 -5.71 -13.36
N ILE A 343 4.61 -6.63 -12.93
CA ILE A 343 4.92 -6.85 -11.50
C ILE A 343 5.43 -5.59 -10.80
N ARG A 344 6.04 -4.64 -11.53
CA ARG A 344 6.54 -3.38 -10.99
C ARG A 344 5.43 -2.45 -10.51
N TYR A 345 4.22 -2.61 -11.04
CA TYR A 345 3.07 -1.74 -10.78
C TYR A 345 1.90 -2.50 -10.15
N ASN A 346 1.72 -3.77 -10.52
CA ASN A 346 0.81 -4.73 -9.92
C ASN A 346 1.63 -5.80 -9.16
N PRO A 347 2.01 -5.52 -7.91
CA PRO A 347 3.03 -6.23 -7.13
C PRO A 347 2.65 -7.68 -6.79
N ASN A 348 1.36 -8.01 -6.86
CA ASN A 348 0.81 -9.32 -6.56
C ASN A 348 0.20 -9.99 -7.79
N THR A 349 0.22 -9.33 -8.96
CA THR A 349 -0.42 -9.79 -10.20
C THR A 349 -1.90 -10.13 -10.03
N SER A 350 -2.61 -9.31 -9.25
CA SER A 350 -4.06 -9.43 -9.08
C SER A 350 -4.77 -9.36 -10.42
N ALA A 351 -5.78 -10.22 -10.61
CA ALA A 351 -6.60 -10.27 -11.81
C ALA A 351 -7.20 -8.90 -12.10
N ALA A 352 -7.22 -8.50 -13.37
CA ALA A 352 -7.66 -7.18 -13.80
C ALA A 352 -6.96 -5.99 -13.08
N ALA A 353 -5.79 -6.21 -12.48
CA ALA A 353 -5.12 -5.26 -11.59
C ALA A 353 -6.01 -4.76 -10.43
N ILE A 354 -6.98 -5.55 -9.97
CA ILE A 354 -7.88 -5.19 -8.85
C ILE A 354 -7.08 -5.10 -7.55
N GLU A 355 -7.23 -3.99 -6.83
CA GLU A 355 -6.57 -3.75 -5.54
C GLU A 355 -7.53 -3.78 -4.36
N GLY A 356 -8.78 -3.38 -4.59
CA GLY A 356 -9.83 -3.38 -3.58
C GLY A 356 -11.22 -3.43 -4.21
N ILE A 357 -12.16 -4.01 -3.47
CA ILE A 357 -13.56 -4.21 -3.88
C ILE A 357 -14.53 -3.89 -2.74
N THR A 358 -15.81 -3.74 -3.07
CA THR A 358 -16.87 -3.45 -2.10
C THR A 358 -17.97 -4.51 -2.08
N SER A 359 -18.82 -4.47 -1.05
CA SER A 359 -20.14 -5.10 -1.08
C SER A 359 -21.04 -4.48 -2.16
N PRO A 360 -22.17 -5.10 -2.54
CA PRO A 360 -23.03 -4.59 -3.60
C PRO A 360 -23.64 -3.22 -3.29
N ASP A 361 -23.88 -2.94 -2.01
CA ASP A 361 -24.35 -1.65 -1.50
C ASP A 361 -23.22 -0.66 -1.18
N GLY A 362 -21.96 -1.05 -1.36
CA GLY A 362 -20.78 -0.24 -1.10
C GLY A 362 -20.41 -0.04 0.39
N ARG A 363 -21.24 -0.45 1.36
CA ARG A 363 -21.02 -0.17 2.80
C ARG A 363 -19.85 -0.95 3.42
N ILE A 364 -19.47 -2.06 2.79
CA ILE A 364 -18.29 -2.84 3.15
C ILE A 364 -17.21 -2.61 2.10
N PHE A 365 -16.01 -2.22 2.53
CA PHE A 365 -14.88 -1.99 1.64
C PHE A 365 -13.64 -2.79 2.10
N GLY A 366 -13.06 -3.54 1.16
CA GLY A 366 -11.82 -4.27 1.36
C GLY A 366 -10.74 -3.83 0.38
N LYS A 367 -9.52 -3.60 0.86
CA LYS A 367 -8.37 -3.22 0.02
C LYS A 367 -7.02 -3.73 0.55
N MET A 368 -6.01 -3.91 -0.31
CA MET A 368 -4.68 -4.39 0.09
C MET A 368 -3.71 -3.28 0.54
N GLY A 369 -3.73 -2.12 -0.12
CA GLY A 369 -2.87 -0.98 0.16
C GLY A 369 -3.25 -0.27 1.46
N HIS A 370 -2.26 0.01 2.28
CA HIS A 370 -2.40 0.58 3.61
C HIS A 370 -2.62 2.10 3.56
N SER A 371 -3.89 2.51 3.55
CA SER A 371 -4.29 3.93 3.50
C SER A 371 -4.10 4.65 4.84
N GLU A 372 -3.97 3.89 5.93
CA GLU A 372 -3.67 4.34 7.29
C GLU A 372 -2.19 4.69 7.47
N ARG A 373 -1.28 4.07 6.70
CA ARG A 373 0.18 4.29 6.78
C ARG A 373 0.60 5.60 6.08
N LYS A 374 0.03 6.72 6.53
CA LYS A 374 0.28 8.09 6.04
C LYS A 374 0.50 9.05 7.21
N GLY A 375 1.26 10.11 6.98
CA GLY A 375 1.58 11.13 8.00
C GLY A 375 2.51 12.20 7.43
N GLU A 376 2.76 13.25 8.21
CA GLU A 376 3.54 14.44 7.80
C GLU A 376 4.95 14.08 7.30
N ASP A 377 5.65 13.20 8.02
CA ASP A 377 7.02 12.77 7.68
C ASP A 377 7.10 11.33 7.14
N ILE A 378 5.97 10.73 6.76
CA ILE A 378 5.93 9.36 6.24
C ILE A 378 6.05 9.36 4.71
N GLY A 379 7.06 8.67 4.19
CA GLY A 379 7.27 8.54 2.74
C GLY A 379 7.47 9.89 2.05
N LYS A 380 8.09 10.85 2.74
CA LYS A 380 8.33 12.23 2.29
C LYS A 380 9.11 12.30 0.97
N ASN A 381 10.01 11.35 0.76
CA ASN A 381 10.80 11.18 -0.45
C ASN A 381 10.03 10.56 -1.62
N VAL A 382 8.80 10.06 -1.41
CA VAL A 382 7.98 9.43 -2.45
C VAL A 382 6.89 10.40 -2.89
N LYS A 383 6.90 10.76 -4.18
CA LYS A 383 5.91 11.68 -4.77
C LYS A 383 4.51 11.05 -4.88
N GLY A 384 3.51 11.92 -5.04
CA GLY A 384 2.12 11.54 -5.30
C GLY A 384 1.21 11.72 -4.09
N ASN A 385 -0.10 11.79 -4.37
CA ASN A 385 -1.12 11.96 -3.34
C ASN A 385 -1.27 10.68 -2.52
N LYS A 386 -1.06 10.74 -1.21
CA LYS A 386 -1.20 9.59 -0.30
C LYS A 386 -2.58 9.52 0.38
N ASN A 387 -3.41 10.56 0.23
CA ASN A 387 -4.69 10.62 0.91
C ASN A 387 -5.85 10.22 -0.02
N GLN A 388 -6.47 9.08 0.26
CA GLN A 388 -7.70 8.61 -0.39
C GLN A 388 -8.98 9.06 0.35
N PHE A 389 -8.84 9.82 1.44
CA PHE A 389 -9.95 10.30 2.27
C PHE A 389 -10.89 9.20 2.80
N ILE A 390 -10.43 7.95 2.90
CA ILE A 390 -11.27 6.79 3.26
C ILE A 390 -11.86 6.94 4.66
N PHE A 391 -11.02 7.27 5.63
CA PHE A 391 -11.43 7.43 7.03
C PHE A 391 -12.35 8.64 7.19
N GLU A 392 -11.99 9.75 6.56
CA GLU A 392 -12.78 10.98 6.53
C GLU A 392 -14.16 10.73 5.91
N SER A 393 -14.24 9.98 4.80
CA SER A 393 -15.50 9.67 4.12
C SER A 393 -16.38 8.72 4.93
N GLY A 394 -15.79 7.70 5.56
CA GLY A 394 -16.52 6.78 6.44
C GLY A 394 -17.10 7.47 7.69
N VAL A 395 -16.38 8.42 8.27
CA VAL A 395 -16.89 9.22 9.40
C VAL A 395 -17.95 10.22 8.92
N LYS A 396 -17.74 10.87 7.78
CA LYS A 396 -18.70 11.79 7.17
C LYS A 396 -20.02 11.14 6.82
N TYR A 397 -20.01 9.87 6.45
CA TYR A 397 -21.24 9.11 6.21
C TYR A 397 -22.23 9.27 7.37
N PHE A 398 -21.79 9.21 8.63
CA PHE A 398 -22.68 9.35 9.80
C PHE A 398 -22.90 10.79 10.28
N THR A 399 -22.04 11.74 9.89
CA THR A 399 -22.03 13.10 10.48
C THR A 399 -22.68 14.15 9.58
N ASP A 400 -22.68 13.95 8.26
CA ASP A 400 -23.28 14.82 7.25
C ASP A 400 -24.62 14.27 6.75
#